data_AF-A0A9P0JFB4-F1
#
_entry.id   AF-A0A9P0JFB4-F1
#
_cell.length_a   1.000
_cell.length_b   1.000
_cell.length_c   1.000
_cell.angle_alpha   90.00
_cell.angle_beta   90.00
_cell.angle_gamma   90.00
#
_symmetry.space_group_name_H-M   'P 1'
#
loop_
_entity.id
_entity.type
_entity.pdbx_description
1 polymer ?
#
loop_
_entity_poly.entity_id
_entity_poly.type
_entity_poly.pdbx_seq_one_letter_code
_entity_poly.pdbx_strand_id
1 'polypeptide(L)'
;MSDALEQLKLHYPDIVMKNIGKNSRAYVIANLSTNHEGNPTLACELIEAACKCGADYVLMELDEHTNPFSCEDIKNFHKLAQDNGAVFTTKSLVNSIRQISPIQQFKNINNDEDEISNDLQLAFPSIPEKDTSEDRKSYETVDLVEKIQQKFPKHELQFWEFQEISTCLPEVVIAIGIKAISCKFTLDDKSIGYDHAMSISTRDFRTMVTNIRTVEIALGTGKKDKLSPSELPCFKKLFKSIVAANNLERGSILKAEDMKIKVSDTQSMCGFYFPVVIGRQLLSEVDEDDPIFVSDFDGLQHYTHYMPFDDPIPEYIGYIPEIDLGRPINFKSPCYIIAEIGQNHQGDIMMAKKLIKLAKKCGADCVKFQKSCINEKFTSLARNRLYNSKNSFGTTYGEHKHFLEFTEEQYKELRRYAVKKVGIHFTASAMDPVNQLQQFNSIYLYYITIFYFLIVFTLKFLQLILILLKLYFKCLMYLIAVQIQINTYYSTYLLGIGY
;
A
#
# COMPACT_ATOMS: atom_id res chain seq x y z
N MET A 1 51.20 1.28 -15.13
CA MET A 1 50.13 0.86 -14.18
C MET A 1 49.63 2.04 -13.37
N SER A 2 50.47 2.84 -12.71
CA SER A 2 50.07 4.12 -12.09
C SER A 2 49.21 4.99 -13.01
N ASP A 3 49.67 5.20 -14.25
CA ASP A 3 49.05 6.13 -15.19
C ASP A 3 47.68 5.63 -15.68
N ALA A 4 47.47 4.31 -15.69
CA ALA A 4 46.18 3.69 -15.97
C ALA A 4 45.17 3.94 -14.85
N LEU A 5 45.64 3.94 -13.60
CA LEU A 5 44.83 4.19 -12.41
C LEU A 5 44.59 5.68 -12.16
N GLU A 6 45.54 6.53 -12.50
CA GLU A 6 45.36 7.98 -12.53
C GLU A 6 44.41 8.39 -13.68
N GLN A 7 44.38 7.63 -14.79
CA GLN A 7 43.34 7.76 -15.82
C GLN A 7 42.00 7.13 -15.45
N LEU A 8 41.93 6.16 -14.53
CA LEU A 8 40.66 5.74 -13.89
C LEU A 8 40.14 6.78 -12.88
N LYS A 9 41.01 7.67 -12.39
CA LYS A 9 40.66 8.88 -11.62
C LYS A 9 40.38 10.11 -12.49
N LEU A 10 40.49 10.02 -13.82
CA LEU A 10 40.16 11.16 -14.70
C LEU A 10 38.73 11.62 -14.45
N HIS A 11 38.53 12.93 -14.58
CA HIS A 11 37.28 13.65 -14.38
C HIS A 11 36.19 13.27 -15.41
N TYR A 12 35.69 12.05 -15.33
CA TYR A 12 34.37 11.70 -15.83
C TYR A 12 33.40 11.95 -14.68
N PRO A 13 32.32 12.71 -14.93
CA PRO A 13 31.71 13.55 -13.91
C PRO A 13 31.29 12.73 -12.70
N ASP A 14 31.29 13.39 -11.54
CA ASP A 14 30.54 12.97 -10.36
C ASP A 14 29.04 12.84 -10.74
N ILE A 15 28.69 11.73 -11.37
CA ILE A 15 27.36 11.13 -11.34
C ILE A 15 27.26 10.29 -10.05
N VAL A 16 27.77 10.87 -8.95
CA VAL A 16 27.03 10.88 -7.69
C VAL A 16 25.56 11.05 -8.05
N MET A 17 24.71 10.21 -7.48
CA MET A 17 23.28 10.16 -7.78
C MET A 17 22.58 11.45 -7.30
N LYS A 18 22.83 12.55 -8.03
CA LYS A 18 22.69 13.95 -7.59
C LYS A 18 21.26 14.39 -7.32
N ASN A 19 20.28 13.54 -7.65
CA ASN A 19 18.86 13.74 -7.43
C ASN A 19 18.20 12.48 -6.85
N ILE A 20 18.86 11.78 -5.92
CA ILE A 20 18.09 10.91 -5.02
C ILE A 20 17.33 11.79 -4.05
N GLY A 21 16.01 11.77 -4.17
CA GLY A 21 15.10 12.37 -3.22
C GLY A 21 13.88 11.49 -3.03
N LYS A 22 13.07 11.77 -2.02
CA LYS A 22 11.87 10.99 -1.68
C LYS A 22 10.96 10.68 -2.89
N ASN A 23 10.85 11.63 -3.83
CA ASN A 23 10.02 11.52 -5.04
C ASN A 23 10.81 11.20 -6.33
N SER A 24 12.11 10.88 -6.25
CA SER A 24 12.88 10.47 -7.43
C SER A 24 12.56 9.03 -7.83
N ARG A 25 12.75 8.76 -9.12
CA ARG A 25 12.89 7.41 -9.68
C ARG A 25 14.07 6.70 -9.00
N ALA A 26 13.94 5.40 -8.78
CA ALA A 26 14.97 4.52 -8.28
C ALA A 26 15.91 4.05 -9.39
N TYR A 27 17.20 4.02 -9.09
CA TYR A 27 18.24 3.53 -10.01
C TYR A 27 18.38 2.02 -9.92
N VAL A 28 18.41 1.32 -11.06
CA VAL A 28 18.71 -0.12 -11.11
C VAL A 28 20.11 -0.32 -11.67
N ILE A 29 20.97 -1.00 -10.90
CA ILE A 29 22.36 -1.29 -11.23
C ILE A 29 22.50 -2.78 -11.55
N ALA A 30 22.89 -3.11 -12.78
CA ALA A 30 23.32 -4.45 -13.13
C ALA A 30 24.79 -4.63 -12.70
N ASN A 31 25.05 -5.44 -11.66
CA ASN A 31 26.42 -5.81 -11.28
C ASN A 31 26.88 -7.00 -12.11
N LEU A 32 27.86 -6.82 -12.99
CA LEU A 32 28.40 -7.91 -13.79
C LEU A 32 29.28 -8.87 -12.96
N SER A 33 29.67 -8.48 -11.74
CA SER A 33 30.59 -9.24 -10.87
C SER A 33 31.81 -9.71 -11.69
N THR A 34 32.14 -11.01 -11.66
CA THR A 34 33.15 -11.61 -12.54
C THR A 34 32.58 -12.38 -13.74
N ASN A 35 31.27 -12.26 -14.05
CA ASN A 35 30.58 -13.02 -15.12
C ASN A 35 31.03 -12.65 -16.53
N HIS A 36 31.92 -11.67 -16.66
CA HIS A 36 32.63 -11.36 -17.90
C HIS A 36 33.81 -12.31 -18.18
N GLU A 37 34.19 -13.19 -17.24
CA GLU A 37 35.26 -14.21 -17.39
C GLU A 37 36.62 -13.66 -17.87
N GLY A 38 36.87 -12.36 -17.65
CA GLY A 38 38.00 -11.63 -18.22
C GLY A 38 38.00 -11.44 -19.74
N ASN A 39 36.89 -11.77 -20.42
CA ASN A 39 36.72 -11.64 -21.87
C ASN A 39 36.06 -10.30 -22.24
N PRO A 40 36.74 -9.40 -23.00
CA PRO A 40 36.17 -8.09 -23.35
C PRO A 40 34.91 -8.16 -24.24
N THR A 41 34.79 -9.18 -25.08
CA THR A 41 33.61 -9.39 -25.93
C THR A 41 32.40 -9.76 -25.08
N LEU A 42 32.57 -10.70 -24.13
CA LEU A 42 31.51 -11.09 -23.20
C LEU A 42 31.10 -9.93 -22.28
N ALA A 43 32.06 -9.11 -21.84
CA ALA A 43 31.77 -7.87 -21.11
C ALA A 43 30.88 -6.91 -21.93
N CYS A 44 31.18 -6.69 -23.22
CA CYS A 44 30.33 -5.89 -24.11
C CYS A 44 28.91 -6.49 -24.27
N GLU A 45 28.79 -7.79 -24.47
CA GLU A 45 27.48 -8.48 -24.57
C GLU A 45 26.65 -8.33 -23.30
N LEU A 46 27.27 -8.47 -22.12
CA LEU A 46 26.65 -8.24 -20.82
C LEU A 46 26.19 -6.78 -20.63
N ILE A 47 27.02 -5.81 -21.01
CA ILE A 47 26.67 -4.38 -20.95
C ILE A 47 25.46 -4.10 -21.84
N GLU A 48 25.50 -4.52 -23.12
CA GLU A 48 24.37 -4.35 -24.03
C GLU A 48 23.10 -5.00 -23.50
N ALA A 49 23.19 -6.22 -22.97
CA ALA A 49 22.05 -6.95 -22.44
C ALA A 49 21.44 -6.25 -21.22
N ALA A 50 22.26 -5.74 -20.30
CA ALA A 50 21.81 -4.97 -19.14
C ALA A 50 21.09 -3.67 -19.55
N CYS A 51 21.67 -2.90 -20.48
CA CYS A 51 21.04 -1.69 -21.02
C CYS A 51 19.72 -2.00 -21.73
N LYS A 52 19.68 -3.04 -22.58
CA LYS A 52 18.46 -3.53 -23.26
C LYS A 52 17.40 -4.07 -22.28
N CYS A 53 17.72 -4.26 -21.01
CA CYS A 53 16.75 -4.61 -19.96
C CYS A 53 16.36 -3.42 -19.06
N GLY A 54 16.91 -2.22 -19.31
CA GLY A 54 16.57 -0.99 -18.60
C GLY A 54 17.37 -0.75 -17.32
N ALA A 55 18.60 -1.27 -17.23
CA ALA A 55 19.56 -0.85 -16.22
C ALA A 55 19.90 0.64 -16.39
N ASP A 56 19.94 1.38 -15.28
CA ASP A 56 20.40 2.78 -15.28
C ASP A 56 21.94 2.85 -15.16
N TYR A 57 22.54 1.85 -14.52
CA TYR A 57 23.98 1.69 -14.38
C TYR A 57 24.40 0.25 -14.67
N VAL A 58 25.60 0.09 -15.22
CA VAL A 58 26.29 -1.20 -15.33
C VAL A 58 27.55 -1.12 -14.49
N LEU A 59 27.65 -1.99 -13.49
CA LEU A 59 28.74 -2.05 -12.51
C LEU A 59 29.66 -3.24 -12.83
N MET A 60 30.97 -3.01 -12.76
CA MET A 60 31.98 -4.07 -12.85
C MET A 60 32.94 -4.00 -11.64
N GLU A 61 33.16 -5.13 -10.98
CA GLU A 61 34.01 -5.21 -9.79
C GLU A 61 35.48 -5.38 -10.14
N LEU A 62 36.08 -4.28 -10.61
CA LEU A 62 37.49 -4.20 -10.94
C LEU A 62 38.32 -3.73 -9.73
N ASP A 63 39.46 -4.38 -9.52
CA ASP A 63 40.47 -4.03 -8.51
C ASP A 63 41.87 -3.98 -9.15
N GLU A 64 42.81 -3.24 -8.55
CA GLU A 64 44.13 -2.94 -9.13
C GLU A 64 44.97 -4.20 -9.42
N HIS A 65 44.71 -5.28 -8.67
CA HIS A 65 45.45 -6.54 -8.73
C HIS A 65 44.75 -7.65 -9.53
N THR A 66 43.47 -7.49 -9.87
CA THR A 66 42.66 -8.55 -10.50
C THR A 66 41.94 -8.11 -11.78
N ASN A 67 41.99 -6.82 -12.14
CA ASN A 67 41.41 -6.32 -13.39
C ASN A 67 42.06 -6.99 -14.64
N PRO A 68 41.31 -7.74 -15.46
CA PRO A 68 41.83 -8.38 -16.67
C PRO A 68 41.83 -7.46 -17.90
N PHE A 69 41.26 -6.25 -17.79
CA PHE A 69 40.97 -5.37 -18.92
C PHE A 69 41.95 -4.20 -19.07
N SER A 70 42.23 -3.83 -20.32
CA SER A 70 43.04 -2.66 -20.64
C SER A 70 42.26 -1.35 -20.46
N CYS A 71 42.97 -0.22 -20.39
CA CYS A 71 42.33 1.10 -20.35
C CYS A 71 41.41 1.38 -21.55
N GLU A 72 41.69 0.76 -22.71
CA GLU A 72 40.90 0.96 -23.91
C GLU A 72 39.59 0.14 -23.86
N ASP A 73 39.64 -1.07 -23.30
CA ASP A 73 38.44 -1.87 -23.01
C ASP A 73 37.49 -1.11 -22.08
N ILE A 74 38.00 -0.51 -20.99
CA ILE A 74 37.19 0.27 -20.06
C ILE A 74 36.55 1.51 -20.72
N LYS A 75 37.27 2.21 -21.60
CA LYS A 75 36.69 3.32 -22.38
C LYS A 75 35.60 2.83 -23.33
N ASN A 76 35.81 1.70 -23.99
CA ASN A 76 34.83 1.09 -24.87
C ASN A 76 33.58 0.66 -24.09
N PHE A 77 33.72 0.06 -22.91
CA PHE A 77 32.60 -0.29 -22.02
C PHE A 77 31.81 0.95 -21.58
N HIS A 78 32.50 2.03 -21.22
CA HIS A 78 31.84 3.29 -20.83
C HIS A 78 31.05 3.91 -21.98
N LYS A 79 31.67 4.01 -23.16
CA LYS A 79 30.99 4.50 -24.36
C LYS A 79 29.80 3.62 -24.75
N LEU A 80 29.95 2.29 -24.71
CA LEU A 80 28.91 1.33 -25.05
C LEU A 80 27.69 1.46 -24.11
N ALA A 81 27.91 1.59 -22.79
CA ALA A 81 26.84 1.84 -21.85
C ALA A 81 26.14 3.19 -22.12
N GLN A 82 26.92 4.25 -22.34
CA GLN A 82 26.43 5.60 -22.59
C GLN A 82 25.59 5.69 -23.89
N ASP A 83 26.08 5.11 -24.99
CA ASP A 83 25.40 5.03 -26.28
C ASP A 83 24.07 4.23 -26.19
N ASN A 84 23.94 3.35 -25.18
CA ASN A 84 22.72 2.60 -24.86
C ASN A 84 21.92 3.19 -23.67
N GLY A 85 22.24 4.40 -23.20
CA GLY A 85 21.45 5.13 -22.20
C GLY A 85 21.69 4.77 -20.73
N ALA A 86 22.75 4.02 -20.42
CA ALA A 86 23.16 3.68 -19.05
C ALA A 86 24.54 4.26 -18.70
N VAL A 87 24.92 4.24 -17.42
CA VAL A 87 26.24 4.67 -16.96
C VAL A 87 27.10 3.45 -16.57
N PHE A 88 28.22 3.23 -17.25
CA PHE A 88 29.22 2.26 -16.82
C PHE A 88 29.98 2.78 -15.59
N THR A 89 30.20 1.93 -14.60
CA THR A 89 30.92 2.28 -13.38
C THR A 89 31.69 1.11 -12.79
N THR A 90 32.62 1.43 -11.88
CA THR A 90 33.43 0.45 -11.13
C THR A 90 33.21 0.61 -9.63
N LYS A 91 33.88 -0.24 -8.85
CA LYS A 91 33.78 -0.32 -7.38
C LYS A 91 33.96 1.01 -6.64
N SER A 92 34.64 2.00 -7.26
CA SER A 92 34.79 3.36 -6.74
C SER A 92 33.46 4.06 -6.44
N LEU A 93 32.50 4.05 -7.38
CA LEU A 93 31.20 4.71 -7.17
C LEU A 93 30.36 3.99 -6.10
N VAL A 94 30.41 2.65 -6.09
CA VAL A 94 29.73 1.83 -5.08
C VAL A 94 30.28 2.11 -3.70
N ASN A 95 31.59 2.30 -3.55
CA ASN A 95 32.18 2.69 -2.28
C ASN A 95 31.72 4.09 -1.83
N SER A 96 31.64 5.07 -2.74
CA SER A 96 31.08 6.41 -2.45
C SER A 96 29.60 6.35 -2.04
N ILE A 97 28.80 5.45 -2.64
CA ILE A 97 27.41 5.21 -2.25
C ILE A 97 27.31 4.46 -0.92
N ARG A 98 28.19 3.48 -0.67
CA ARG A 98 28.26 2.72 0.60
C ARG A 98 28.68 3.61 1.79
N GLN A 99 29.43 4.70 1.57
CA GLN A 99 29.69 5.72 2.60
C GLN A 99 28.45 6.54 2.99
N ILE A 100 27.45 6.61 2.12
CA ILE A 100 26.12 7.21 2.39
C ILE A 100 25.20 6.19 3.09
N SER A 101 25.48 4.89 2.98
CA SER A 101 24.78 3.85 3.75
C SER A 101 25.14 3.94 5.25
N PRO A 102 24.14 3.86 6.16
CA PRO A 102 24.37 3.84 7.62
C PRO A 102 25.36 2.77 8.09
N ILE A 103 25.55 1.68 7.33
CA ILE A 103 26.37 0.53 7.70
C ILE A 103 27.87 0.87 7.77
N GLN A 104 28.41 1.69 6.85
CA GLN A 104 29.82 2.11 6.93
C GLN A 104 30.03 3.24 7.94
N GLN A 105 29.04 4.10 8.16
CA GLN A 105 29.08 5.07 9.25
C GLN A 105 29.07 4.36 10.62
N PHE A 106 28.41 3.22 10.74
CA PHE A 106 28.49 2.36 11.92
C PHE A 106 29.88 1.81 12.19
N LYS A 107 30.57 1.31 11.14
CA LYS A 107 31.96 0.83 11.27
C LYS A 107 32.97 1.92 11.64
N ASN A 108 32.72 3.18 11.29
CA ASN A 108 33.59 4.29 11.65
C ASN A 108 33.30 4.93 13.01
N ILE A 109 32.17 4.57 13.66
CA ILE A 109 31.80 5.08 14.99
C ILE A 109 32.24 4.09 16.09
N ASN A 110 32.16 2.79 15.83
CA ASN A 110 32.65 1.75 16.74
C ASN A 110 34.05 1.30 16.34
N ASN A 111 35.08 1.85 17.01
CA ASN A 111 36.47 1.39 16.93
C ASN A 111 36.73 0.12 17.78
N ASP A 112 35.69 -0.56 18.24
CA ASP A 112 35.78 -1.85 18.92
C ASP A 112 35.49 -2.96 17.90
N GLU A 113 36.49 -3.81 17.65
CA GLU A 113 36.39 -4.92 16.68
C GLU A 113 35.55 -6.11 17.19
N ASP A 114 35.13 -6.07 18.46
CA ASP A 114 34.29 -7.07 19.11
C ASP A 114 32.79 -6.67 19.08
N GLU A 115 31.93 -7.64 18.75
CA GLU A 115 30.47 -7.47 18.52
C GLU A 115 30.04 -6.66 17.28
N ILE A 116 30.70 -6.88 16.13
CA ILE A 116 29.90 -7.11 14.91
C ILE A 116 29.16 -8.44 15.13
N SER A 117 27.96 -8.41 15.72
CA SER A 117 27.16 -9.63 15.84
C SER A 117 26.89 -10.19 14.44
N ASN A 118 26.94 -11.52 14.32
CA ASN A 118 26.78 -12.21 13.03
C ASN A 118 25.46 -11.84 12.32
N ASP A 119 24.47 -11.31 13.05
CA ASP A 119 23.15 -10.88 12.58
C ASP A 119 23.20 -9.89 11.40
N LEU A 120 24.24 -9.03 11.31
CA LEU A 120 24.40 -8.08 10.20
C LEU A 120 25.11 -8.66 8.97
N GLN A 121 25.87 -9.75 9.11
CA GLN A 121 26.36 -10.54 7.97
C GLN A 121 25.33 -11.59 7.51
N LEU A 122 24.47 -12.07 8.42
CA LEU A 122 23.31 -12.91 8.14
C LEU A 122 22.16 -12.16 7.42
N ALA A 123 22.29 -10.85 7.19
CA ALA A 123 21.31 -10.01 6.50
C ALA A 123 21.24 -10.23 4.96
N PHE A 124 21.95 -11.23 4.42
CA PHE A 124 21.89 -11.70 3.04
C PHE A 124 21.30 -13.14 3.02
N PRO A 125 19.99 -13.29 3.27
CA PRO A 125 19.31 -14.41 3.93
C PRO A 125 20.02 -15.76 4.13
N SER A 126 20.13 -16.73 3.22
CA SER A 126 19.68 -16.82 1.81
C SER A 126 18.41 -17.69 1.65
N ILE A 127 17.98 -18.01 0.42
CA ILE A 127 16.81 -18.87 0.15
C ILE A 127 17.21 -20.23 -0.49
N PRO A 128 16.96 -21.37 0.18
CA PRO A 128 17.03 -22.71 -0.43
C PRO A 128 15.78 -23.02 -1.28
N GLU A 129 15.91 -23.91 -2.27
CA GLU A 129 14.88 -24.21 -3.29
C GLU A 129 13.54 -24.82 -2.82
N LYS A 130 13.31 -25.01 -1.51
CA LYS A 130 12.08 -25.65 -0.98
C LYS A 130 11.54 -24.95 0.27
N ASP A 131 10.27 -24.59 0.19
CA ASP A 131 9.46 -24.00 1.26
C ASP A 131 9.14 -25.05 2.35
N THR A 132 9.94 -25.06 3.42
CA THR A 132 9.67 -25.81 4.65
C THR A 132 9.43 -24.86 5.83
N SER A 133 8.53 -25.25 6.73
CA SER A 133 7.90 -24.33 7.69
C SER A 133 8.80 -23.77 8.80
N GLU A 134 10.06 -24.21 8.90
CA GLU A 134 11.04 -23.73 9.88
C GLU A 134 11.86 -22.53 9.35
N ASP A 135 11.86 -22.29 8.04
CA ASP A 135 12.82 -21.41 7.34
C ASP A 135 12.41 -19.93 7.26
N ARG A 136 11.45 -19.48 8.08
CA ARG A 136 10.90 -18.10 8.05
C ARG A 136 11.91 -16.99 8.35
N LYS A 137 13.11 -17.32 8.84
CA LYS A 137 14.17 -16.34 9.17
C LYS A 137 14.69 -15.58 7.95
N SER A 138 14.58 -16.13 6.75
CA SER A 138 15.10 -15.52 5.52
C SER A 138 14.30 -14.31 5.00
N TYR A 139 13.14 -13.98 5.61
CA TYR A 139 12.27 -12.89 5.14
C TYR A 139 12.39 -11.58 5.94
N GLU A 140 13.40 -11.46 6.81
CA GLU A 140 13.59 -10.28 7.68
C GLU A 140 14.02 -8.99 6.94
N THR A 141 14.26 -9.03 5.63
CA THR A 141 14.72 -7.88 4.81
C THR A 141 13.87 -6.61 4.99
N VAL A 142 12.54 -6.75 5.01
CA VAL A 142 11.61 -5.61 5.18
C VAL A 142 11.67 -5.04 6.60
N ASP A 143 11.54 -5.92 7.59
CA ASP A 143 11.68 -5.62 9.02
C ASP A 143 13.04 -4.93 9.31
N LEU A 144 14.10 -5.37 8.63
CA LEU A 144 15.45 -4.80 8.77
C LEU A 144 15.56 -3.40 8.14
N VAL A 145 15.01 -3.17 6.94
CA VAL A 145 14.95 -1.83 6.32
C VAL A 145 14.18 -0.87 7.24
N GLU A 146 13.02 -1.27 7.77
CA GLU A 146 12.26 -0.44 8.72
C GLU A 146 13.05 -0.17 10.01
N LYS A 147 13.66 -1.20 10.62
CA LYS A 147 14.51 -1.03 11.83
C LYS A 147 15.68 -0.08 11.58
N ILE A 148 16.34 -0.16 10.43
CA ILE A 148 17.46 0.73 10.05
C ILE A 148 16.97 2.16 9.85
N GLN A 149 15.87 2.38 9.11
CA GLN A 149 15.28 3.71 8.92
C GLN A 149 14.82 4.34 10.25
N GLN A 150 14.22 3.55 11.15
CA GLN A 150 13.81 3.99 12.49
C GLN A 150 15.02 4.33 13.39
N LYS A 151 16.11 3.57 13.29
CA LYS A 151 17.34 3.80 14.07
C LYS A 151 18.14 5.00 13.55
N PHE A 152 18.05 5.32 12.25
CA PHE A 152 18.80 6.41 11.59
C PHE A 152 17.90 7.37 10.79
N PRO A 153 16.92 8.05 11.41
CA PRO A 153 15.94 8.88 10.70
C PRO A 153 16.55 10.13 10.03
N LYS A 154 17.84 10.43 10.26
CA LYS A 154 18.60 11.49 9.57
C LYS A 154 19.37 11.01 8.34
N HIS A 155 19.48 9.70 8.15
CA HIS A 155 20.18 9.09 7.02
C HIS A 155 19.16 8.28 6.22
N GLU A 156 18.67 8.85 5.12
CA GLU A 156 17.85 8.08 4.20
C GLU A 156 18.69 6.89 3.69
N LEU A 157 18.25 5.67 3.98
CA LEU A 157 18.82 4.47 3.38
C LEU A 157 18.42 4.49 1.90
N GLN A 158 19.35 4.88 1.05
CA GLN A 158 19.08 5.12 -0.37
C GLN A 158 19.52 3.98 -1.30
N PHE A 159 20.39 3.07 -0.85
CA PHE A 159 20.94 1.97 -1.64
C PHE A 159 20.74 0.59 -0.98
N TRP A 160 20.42 -0.43 -1.78
CA TRP A 160 20.36 -1.83 -1.36
C TRP A 160 21.04 -2.76 -2.37
N GLU A 161 21.65 -3.84 -1.91
CA GLU A 161 22.37 -4.81 -2.75
C GLU A 161 21.83 -6.22 -2.51
N PHE A 162 21.36 -6.85 -3.58
CA PHE A 162 20.80 -8.21 -3.56
C PHE A 162 21.88 -9.21 -3.98
N GLN A 163 22.18 -10.15 -3.09
CA GLN A 163 23.04 -11.32 -3.38
C GLN A 163 22.26 -12.51 -3.96
N GLU A 164 20.92 -12.40 -4.03
CA GLU A 164 20.01 -13.48 -4.39
C GLU A 164 19.18 -13.15 -5.63
N ILE A 165 18.81 -14.18 -6.38
CA ILE A 165 17.94 -14.07 -7.55
C ILE A 165 16.49 -13.88 -7.08
N SER A 166 16.01 -12.63 -7.09
CA SER A 166 14.60 -12.31 -6.82
C SER A 166 14.07 -11.27 -7.79
N THR A 167 12.91 -11.55 -8.38
CA THR A 167 12.17 -10.59 -9.20
C THR A 167 11.22 -9.71 -8.39
N CYS A 168 10.81 -10.16 -7.19
CA CYS A 168 9.75 -9.54 -6.39
C CYS A 168 10.24 -8.80 -5.13
N LEU A 169 11.30 -9.25 -4.46
CA LEU A 169 11.82 -8.58 -3.27
C LEU A 169 12.30 -7.13 -3.55
N PRO A 170 12.93 -6.82 -4.71
CA PRO A 170 13.28 -5.45 -5.07
C PRO A 170 12.08 -4.50 -5.12
N GLU A 171 10.91 -4.96 -5.60
CA GLU A 171 9.68 -4.17 -5.66
C GLU A 171 9.26 -3.65 -4.27
N VAL A 172 9.29 -4.55 -3.28
CA VAL A 172 8.91 -4.25 -1.89
C VAL A 172 9.89 -3.27 -1.27
N VAL A 173 11.19 -3.45 -1.51
CA VAL A 173 12.25 -2.60 -0.99
C VAL A 173 12.19 -1.18 -1.60
N ILE A 174 11.83 -1.04 -2.88
CA ILE A 174 11.51 0.25 -3.50
C ILE A 174 10.25 0.88 -2.89
N ALA A 175 9.21 0.09 -2.60
CA ALA A 175 7.98 0.59 -1.97
C ALA A 175 8.18 1.15 -0.55
N ILE A 176 9.17 0.62 0.20
CA ILE A 176 9.59 1.12 1.52
C ILE A 176 10.50 2.37 1.42
N GLY A 177 10.94 2.72 0.20
CA GLY A 177 11.57 4.00 -0.09
C GLY A 177 13.06 3.93 -0.46
N ILE A 178 13.64 2.75 -0.67
CA ILE A 178 14.98 2.64 -1.29
C ILE A 178 14.98 3.24 -2.70
N LYS A 179 16.09 3.86 -3.11
CA LYS A 179 16.20 4.64 -4.36
C LYS A 179 17.33 4.21 -5.30
N ALA A 180 18.09 3.18 -4.93
CA ALA A 180 19.06 2.54 -5.77
C ALA A 180 19.14 1.07 -5.36
N ILE A 181 19.13 0.16 -6.33
CA ILE A 181 19.33 -1.27 -6.08
C ILE A 181 20.43 -1.81 -6.97
N SER A 182 21.16 -2.81 -6.49
CA SER A 182 22.09 -3.59 -7.31
C SER A 182 21.83 -5.08 -7.18
N CYS A 183 21.87 -5.80 -8.31
CA CYS A 183 21.74 -7.24 -8.40
C CYS A 183 22.87 -7.79 -9.30
N LYS A 184 23.43 -8.95 -8.97
CA LYS A 184 24.36 -9.66 -9.87
C LYS A 184 23.62 -10.08 -11.16
N PHE A 185 24.21 -9.84 -12.34
CA PHE A 185 23.57 -10.02 -13.65
C PHE A 185 24.35 -11.02 -14.54
N THR A 186 23.62 -11.79 -15.35
CA THR A 186 24.18 -12.75 -16.31
C THR A 186 23.34 -12.85 -17.58
N LEU A 187 23.96 -13.28 -18.69
CA LEU A 187 23.26 -13.67 -19.92
C LEU A 187 22.42 -14.95 -19.71
N ASP A 188 23.03 -15.95 -19.07
CA ASP A 188 22.46 -17.26 -18.72
C ASP A 188 22.86 -17.62 -17.28
N ASP A 189 21.89 -18.05 -16.48
CA ASP A 189 22.05 -18.46 -15.07
C ASP A 189 22.56 -19.91 -14.93
N LYS A 190 22.68 -20.63 -16.06
CA LYS A 190 23.18 -22.00 -16.15
C LYS A 190 24.61 -22.11 -16.69
N SER A 191 25.25 -20.98 -16.96
CA SER A 191 26.67 -20.91 -17.35
C SER A 191 27.59 -21.45 -16.25
N ILE A 192 28.80 -21.84 -16.65
CA ILE A 192 29.80 -22.40 -15.73
C ILE A 192 30.37 -21.28 -14.86
N GLY A 193 29.96 -21.24 -13.58
CA GLY A 193 30.57 -20.37 -12.59
C GLY A 193 29.62 -20.04 -11.45
N TYR A 194 30.17 -19.87 -10.24
CA TYR A 194 29.36 -19.59 -9.05
C TYR A 194 28.61 -18.26 -9.15
N ASP A 195 29.24 -17.22 -9.71
CA ASP A 195 28.61 -15.92 -9.92
C ASP A 195 27.52 -15.93 -11.01
N HIS A 196 27.54 -16.86 -11.97
CA HIS A 196 26.44 -17.03 -12.93
C HIS A 196 25.22 -17.64 -12.24
N ALA A 197 25.41 -18.68 -11.43
CA ALA A 197 24.35 -19.35 -10.70
C ALA A 197 23.66 -18.47 -9.64
N MET A 198 24.33 -17.42 -9.15
CA MET A 198 23.80 -16.42 -8.21
C MET A 198 23.37 -15.12 -8.90
N SER A 199 23.46 -15.04 -10.22
CA SER A 199 23.06 -13.87 -11.01
C SER A 199 21.65 -14.00 -11.56
N ILE A 200 20.91 -12.88 -11.56
CA ILE A 200 19.61 -12.83 -12.23
C ILE A 200 19.81 -12.82 -13.75
N SER A 201 19.06 -13.70 -14.44
CA SER A 201 19.09 -13.84 -15.90
C SER A 201 18.57 -12.57 -16.60
N THR A 202 18.96 -12.38 -17.87
CA THR A 202 18.43 -11.31 -18.75
C THR A 202 16.90 -11.19 -18.73
N ARG A 203 16.19 -12.32 -18.81
CA ARG A 203 14.73 -12.39 -18.77
C ARG A 203 14.19 -11.84 -17.45
N ASP A 204 14.74 -12.33 -16.35
CA ASP A 204 14.20 -12.07 -15.02
C ASP A 204 14.60 -10.67 -14.52
N PHE A 205 15.77 -10.17 -14.91
CA PHE A 205 16.18 -8.78 -14.68
C PHE A 205 15.26 -7.80 -15.42
N ARG A 206 14.87 -8.09 -16.67
CA ARG A 206 13.87 -7.29 -17.39
C ARG A 206 12.51 -7.29 -16.67
N THR A 207 12.07 -8.44 -16.14
CA THR A 207 10.85 -8.51 -15.32
C THR A 207 10.98 -7.67 -14.05
N MET A 208 12.07 -7.81 -13.30
CA MET A 208 12.37 -7.02 -12.11
C MET A 208 12.33 -5.50 -12.39
N VAL A 209 13.03 -5.04 -13.43
CA VAL A 209 12.99 -3.62 -13.86
C VAL A 209 11.56 -3.19 -14.20
N THR A 210 10.82 -3.98 -14.98
CA THR A 210 9.43 -3.68 -15.37
C THR A 210 8.51 -3.54 -14.16
N ASN A 211 8.65 -4.44 -13.18
CA ASN A 211 7.85 -4.42 -11.98
C ASN A 211 8.19 -3.21 -11.09
N ILE A 212 9.49 -2.89 -10.94
CA ILE A 212 9.93 -1.66 -10.25
C ILE A 212 9.29 -0.42 -10.87
N ARG A 213 9.29 -0.28 -12.21
CA ARG A 213 8.65 0.86 -12.89
C ARG A 213 7.13 0.88 -12.68
N THR A 214 6.51 -0.29 -12.58
CA THR A 214 5.09 -0.42 -12.27
C THR A 214 4.78 0.03 -10.83
N VAL A 215 5.62 -0.34 -9.85
CA VAL A 215 5.50 0.09 -8.45
C VAL A 215 5.73 1.59 -8.29
N GLU A 216 6.72 2.16 -8.96
CA GLU A 216 6.97 3.62 -8.95
C GLU A 216 5.75 4.42 -9.42
N ILE A 217 5.08 3.95 -10.48
CA ILE A 217 3.84 4.55 -10.97
C ILE A 217 2.68 4.33 -9.97
N ALA A 218 2.60 3.15 -9.35
CA ALA A 218 1.54 2.79 -8.42
C ALA A 218 1.62 3.53 -7.07
N LEU A 219 2.82 3.85 -6.58
CA LEU A 219 3.03 4.69 -5.38
C LEU A 219 2.47 6.11 -5.57
N GLY A 220 2.54 6.64 -6.80
CA GLY A 220 1.95 7.92 -7.18
C GLY A 220 2.45 9.11 -6.37
N THR A 221 1.58 10.10 -6.18
CA THR A 221 1.90 11.37 -5.48
C THR A 221 1.30 11.47 -4.08
N GLY A 222 0.59 10.44 -3.61
CA GLY A 222 -0.24 10.49 -2.40
C GLY A 222 -1.49 11.37 -2.51
N LYS A 223 -1.72 12.03 -3.65
CA LYS A 223 -2.88 12.91 -3.90
C LYS A 223 -3.85 12.28 -4.90
N LYS A 224 -5.14 12.30 -4.59
CA LYS A 224 -6.21 11.78 -5.46
C LYS A 224 -7.20 12.89 -5.84
N ASP A 225 -6.67 13.88 -6.54
CA ASP A 225 -7.40 15.12 -6.88
C ASP A 225 -8.53 14.92 -7.89
N LYS A 226 -8.54 13.79 -8.63
CA LYS A 226 -9.52 13.48 -9.69
C LYS A 226 -9.81 11.99 -9.78
N LEU A 227 -11.05 11.65 -10.16
CA LEU A 227 -11.40 10.28 -10.59
C LEU A 227 -10.66 9.92 -11.87
N SER A 228 -10.12 8.71 -11.94
CA SER A 228 -9.54 8.19 -13.17
C SER A 228 -10.62 7.85 -14.22
N PRO A 229 -10.30 7.83 -15.53
CA PRO A 229 -11.24 7.45 -16.58
C PRO A 229 -11.82 6.04 -16.42
N SER A 230 -11.12 5.13 -15.75
CA SER A 230 -11.58 3.75 -15.44
C SER A 230 -12.53 3.70 -14.25
N GLU A 231 -12.44 4.63 -13.29
CA GLU A 231 -13.36 4.72 -12.15
C GLU A 231 -14.68 5.42 -12.53
N LEU A 232 -14.64 6.39 -13.45
CA LEU A 232 -15.79 7.23 -13.82
C LEU A 232 -17.06 6.44 -14.22
N PRO A 233 -17.00 5.32 -14.98
CA PRO A 233 -18.18 4.51 -15.26
C PRO A 233 -18.77 3.82 -14.02
N CYS A 234 -17.90 3.42 -13.07
CA CYS A 234 -18.34 2.82 -11.80
C CYS A 234 -19.02 3.87 -10.91
N PHE A 235 -18.39 5.05 -10.79
CA PHE A 235 -18.95 6.21 -10.10
C PHE A 235 -20.33 6.58 -10.66
N LYS A 236 -20.46 6.83 -11.96
CA LYS A 236 -21.75 7.15 -12.62
C LYS A 236 -22.81 6.03 -12.51
N LYS A 237 -22.40 4.80 -12.21
CA LYS A 237 -23.30 3.64 -12.08
C LYS A 237 -23.77 3.40 -10.64
N LEU A 238 -22.98 3.81 -9.64
CA LEU A 238 -23.14 3.46 -8.22
C LEU A 238 -23.04 4.65 -7.25
N PHE A 239 -22.99 5.89 -7.75
CA PHE A 239 -22.97 7.11 -6.94
C PHE A 239 -24.10 7.10 -5.92
N LYS A 240 -23.76 7.38 -4.66
CA LYS A 240 -24.71 7.41 -3.55
C LYS A 240 -25.11 8.85 -3.26
N SER A 241 -26.41 9.10 -3.36
CA SER A 241 -27.07 10.37 -3.16
C SER A 241 -27.90 10.36 -1.90
N ILE A 242 -28.15 11.54 -1.34
CA ILE A 242 -29.27 11.76 -0.45
C ILE A 242 -30.56 11.78 -1.28
N VAL A 243 -31.57 11.04 -0.86
CA VAL A 243 -32.89 10.98 -1.50
C VAL A 243 -33.97 11.15 -0.44
N ALA A 244 -35.14 11.66 -0.81
CA ALA A 244 -36.25 11.82 0.12
C ALA A 244 -36.80 10.46 0.58
N ALA A 245 -37.12 10.33 1.87
CA ALA A 245 -37.68 9.10 2.44
C ALA A 245 -39.21 8.97 2.24
N ASN A 246 -39.85 10.10 1.99
CA ASN A 246 -41.28 10.38 1.78
C ASN A 246 -41.36 11.69 0.98
N ASN A 247 -42.55 12.12 0.52
CA ASN A 247 -42.71 13.44 -0.10
C ASN A 247 -42.38 14.56 0.90
N LEU A 248 -41.70 15.61 0.44
CA LEU A 248 -41.22 16.75 1.23
C LEU A 248 -41.70 18.05 0.62
N GLU A 249 -42.42 18.85 1.40
CA GLU A 249 -42.91 20.16 0.96
C GLU A 249 -41.83 21.23 1.05
N ARG A 250 -41.91 22.24 0.18
CA ARG A 250 -41.05 23.43 0.23
C ARG A 250 -41.13 24.09 1.60
N GLY A 251 -39.97 24.39 2.19
CA GLY A 251 -39.87 24.97 3.53
C GLY A 251 -39.80 23.94 4.66
N SER A 252 -39.86 22.64 4.36
CA SER A 252 -39.62 21.57 5.35
C SER A 252 -38.20 21.66 5.92
N ILE A 253 -38.06 21.42 7.23
CA ILE A 253 -36.77 21.30 7.91
C ILE A 253 -36.42 19.82 8.00
N LEU A 254 -35.33 19.41 7.34
CA LEU A 254 -34.98 18.00 7.19
C LEU A 254 -34.49 17.36 8.49
N LYS A 255 -35.04 16.20 8.83
CA LYS A 255 -34.53 15.29 9.85
C LYS A 255 -33.87 14.07 9.19
N ALA A 256 -33.14 13.30 9.98
CA ALA A 256 -32.54 12.05 9.51
C ALA A 256 -33.57 10.98 9.06
N GLU A 257 -34.81 11.04 9.56
CA GLU A 257 -35.90 10.13 9.16
C GLU A 257 -36.50 10.47 7.79
N ASP A 258 -36.42 11.74 7.38
CA ASP A 258 -36.97 12.27 6.12
C ASP A 258 -36.08 11.95 4.90
N MET A 259 -34.94 11.28 5.11
CA MET A 259 -33.90 11.06 4.08
C MET A 259 -33.35 9.63 4.08
N LYS A 260 -32.98 9.14 2.90
CA LYS A 260 -32.31 7.84 2.67
C LYS A 260 -31.03 8.04 1.83
N ILE A 261 -30.11 7.06 1.85
CA ILE A 261 -28.90 7.08 1.00
C ILE A 261 -28.97 6.00 -0.09
N LYS A 262 -29.41 6.38 -1.28
CA LYS A 262 -29.63 5.47 -2.42
C LYS A 262 -28.70 5.77 -3.59
N VAL A 263 -28.55 4.81 -4.49
CA VAL A 263 -27.88 5.06 -5.76
C VAL A 263 -28.81 5.88 -6.65
N SER A 264 -28.37 7.08 -7.04
CA SER A 264 -29.16 8.04 -7.84
C SER A 264 -28.24 8.92 -8.73
N ASP A 265 -28.70 10.09 -9.16
CA ASP A 265 -27.98 10.99 -10.07
C ASP A 265 -26.68 11.55 -9.46
N THR A 266 -25.60 11.51 -10.23
CA THR A 266 -24.31 12.14 -9.91
C THR A 266 -24.32 13.65 -9.71
N GLN A 267 -25.39 14.35 -10.07
CA GLN A 267 -25.57 15.80 -9.89
C GLN A 267 -26.38 16.15 -8.63
N SER A 268 -26.72 15.16 -7.80
CA SER A 268 -27.42 15.38 -6.53
C SER A 268 -26.47 15.40 -5.34
N MET A 269 -26.96 15.82 -4.18
CA MET A 269 -26.17 15.90 -2.95
C MET A 269 -25.58 14.53 -2.61
N CYS A 270 -24.25 14.46 -2.51
CA CYS A 270 -23.56 13.22 -2.18
C CYS A 270 -24.00 12.73 -0.78
N GLY A 271 -24.27 11.43 -0.65
CA GLY A 271 -24.67 10.80 0.62
C GLY A 271 -23.67 10.99 1.77
N PHE A 272 -22.43 11.37 1.48
CA PHE A 272 -21.43 11.77 2.47
C PHE A 272 -21.87 13.00 3.31
N TYR A 273 -22.56 13.96 2.68
CA TYR A 273 -23.03 15.18 3.36
C TYR A 273 -24.36 15.02 4.10
N PHE A 274 -24.82 13.78 4.30
CA PHE A 274 -26.05 13.48 5.06
C PHE A 274 -26.09 14.19 6.44
N PRO A 275 -25.00 14.28 7.23
CA PRO A 275 -25.02 15.03 8.49
C PRO A 275 -25.15 16.56 8.32
N VAL A 276 -24.73 17.12 7.17
CA VAL A 276 -24.69 18.57 6.91
C VAL A 276 -26.07 19.13 6.55
N VAL A 277 -26.92 18.32 5.93
CA VAL A 277 -28.27 18.70 5.50
C VAL A 277 -29.34 18.53 6.60
N ILE A 278 -29.04 17.80 7.68
CA ILE A 278 -29.95 17.70 8.84
C ILE A 278 -30.12 19.09 9.46
N GLY A 279 -31.38 19.46 9.73
CA GLY A 279 -31.76 20.78 10.25
C GLY A 279 -31.76 21.90 9.20
N ARG A 280 -31.47 21.59 7.92
CA ARG A 280 -31.60 22.57 6.82
C ARG A 280 -33.03 22.62 6.30
N GLN A 281 -33.42 23.80 5.84
CA GLN A 281 -34.71 24.05 5.21
C GLN A 281 -34.62 23.84 3.69
N LEU A 282 -35.56 23.09 3.12
CA LEU A 282 -35.69 22.92 1.67
C LEU A 282 -36.22 24.19 0.98
N LEU A 283 -35.61 24.56 -0.14
CA LEU A 283 -36.03 25.65 -1.02
C LEU A 283 -37.08 25.23 -2.06
N SER A 284 -37.23 23.91 -2.28
CA SER A 284 -38.05 23.23 -3.29
C SER A 284 -38.92 22.14 -2.63
N GLU A 285 -39.90 21.62 -3.36
CA GLU A 285 -40.58 20.36 -3.02
C GLU A 285 -39.82 19.18 -3.65
N VAL A 286 -39.82 18.02 -2.98
CA VAL A 286 -39.12 16.80 -3.44
C VAL A 286 -40.01 15.58 -3.18
N ASP A 287 -40.28 14.79 -4.22
CA ASP A 287 -41.08 13.56 -4.11
C ASP A 287 -40.30 12.40 -3.43
N GLU A 288 -41.02 11.41 -2.88
CA GLU A 288 -40.40 10.21 -2.31
C GLU A 288 -39.47 9.50 -3.31
N ASP A 289 -38.31 9.03 -2.82
CA ASP A 289 -37.30 8.28 -3.58
C ASP A 289 -36.51 9.12 -4.60
N ASP A 290 -36.89 10.39 -4.82
CA ASP A 290 -36.16 11.31 -5.68
C ASP A 290 -34.95 11.96 -4.97
N PRO A 291 -33.89 12.30 -5.73
CA PRO A 291 -32.66 12.86 -5.18
C PRO A 291 -32.81 14.31 -4.72
N ILE A 292 -32.19 14.63 -3.57
CA ILE A 292 -32.07 16.00 -3.07
C ILE A 292 -30.80 16.62 -3.65
N PHE A 293 -30.90 17.82 -4.22
CA PHE A 293 -29.84 18.55 -4.90
C PHE A 293 -29.19 19.61 -4.00
N VAL A 294 -27.99 20.07 -4.37
CA VAL A 294 -27.32 21.19 -3.67
C VAL A 294 -28.12 22.49 -3.82
N SER A 295 -28.85 22.65 -4.93
CA SER A 295 -29.75 23.78 -5.20
C SER A 295 -30.98 23.86 -4.29
N ASP A 296 -31.32 22.77 -3.59
CA ASP A 296 -32.48 22.73 -2.70
C ASP A 296 -32.20 23.37 -1.33
N PHE A 297 -30.99 23.91 -1.13
CA PHE A 297 -30.55 24.54 0.11
C PHE A 297 -29.87 25.89 -0.14
N ASP A 298 -30.03 26.81 0.80
CA ASP A 298 -29.23 28.04 0.83
C ASP A 298 -27.84 27.79 1.47
N GLY A 299 -26.84 28.53 0.98
CA GLY A 299 -25.47 28.54 1.48
C GLY A 299 -24.63 27.26 1.26
N LEU A 300 -25.17 26.20 0.64
CA LEU A 300 -24.45 24.92 0.46
C LEU A 300 -23.68 24.80 -0.87
N GLN A 301 -23.54 25.86 -1.67
CA GLN A 301 -22.97 25.80 -3.03
C GLN A 301 -21.48 25.38 -3.07
N HIS A 302 -20.79 25.41 -1.94
CA HIS A 302 -19.40 24.94 -1.79
C HIS A 302 -19.31 23.40 -1.61
N TYR A 303 -20.38 22.74 -1.18
CA TYR A 303 -20.45 21.28 -1.15
C TYR A 303 -20.63 20.75 -2.57
N THR A 304 -19.57 20.20 -3.13
CA THR A 304 -19.60 19.68 -4.50
C THR A 304 -20.24 18.30 -4.56
N HIS A 305 -20.62 17.86 -5.77
CA HIS A 305 -21.12 16.52 -6.03
C HIS A 305 -20.10 15.38 -5.80
N TYR A 306 -18.85 15.74 -5.46
CA TYR A 306 -17.78 14.82 -5.13
C TYR A 306 -17.37 15.03 -3.67
N MET A 307 -16.88 13.96 -3.03
CA MET A 307 -16.23 14.04 -1.72
C MET A 307 -14.79 14.56 -1.91
N PRO A 308 -14.40 15.72 -1.37
CA PRO A 308 -13.01 16.14 -1.31
C PRO A 308 -12.24 15.22 -0.37
N PHE A 309 -11.05 14.78 -0.76
CA PHE A 309 -10.17 14.01 0.13
C PHE A 309 -9.61 14.85 1.30
N ASP A 310 -9.64 16.18 1.15
CA ASP A 310 -9.15 17.15 2.15
C ASP A 310 -10.27 17.64 3.10
N ASP A 311 -11.55 17.31 2.85
CA ASP A 311 -12.64 17.68 3.75
C ASP A 311 -12.54 16.88 5.06
N PRO A 312 -12.76 17.50 6.23
CA PRO A 312 -12.76 16.79 7.49
C PRO A 312 -13.88 15.75 7.49
N ILE A 313 -13.49 14.47 7.59
CA ILE A 313 -14.45 13.36 7.71
C ILE A 313 -15.35 13.63 8.92
N PRO A 314 -16.68 13.77 8.75
CA PRO A 314 -17.59 13.98 9.86
C PRO A 314 -17.40 12.88 10.92
N GLU A 315 -17.36 13.25 12.20
CA GLU A 315 -17.14 12.31 13.31
C GLU A 315 -18.31 11.32 13.44
N TYR A 316 -18.27 10.26 12.63
CA TYR A 316 -19.24 9.18 12.66
C TYR A 316 -18.71 8.04 13.52
N ILE A 317 -19.15 7.99 14.78
CA ILE A 317 -18.80 6.94 15.74
C ILE A 317 -19.60 5.67 15.40
N GLY A 318 -19.22 5.02 14.31
CA GLY A 318 -19.69 3.68 13.97
C GLY A 318 -18.97 2.64 14.82
N TYR A 319 -19.71 1.73 15.45
CA TYR A 319 -19.14 0.54 16.07
C TYR A 319 -18.46 -0.31 14.99
N ILE A 320 -17.14 -0.45 15.06
CA ILE A 320 -16.40 -1.40 14.23
C ILE A 320 -16.49 -2.76 14.95
N PRO A 321 -17.24 -3.74 14.42
CA PRO A 321 -17.27 -5.07 15.02
C PRO A 321 -15.89 -5.71 14.89
N GLU A 322 -15.33 -6.14 16.01
CA GLU A 322 -14.09 -6.90 16.03
C GLU A 322 -14.36 -8.28 15.40
N ILE A 323 -13.79 -8.52 14.21
CA ILE A 323 -14.00 -9.77 13.48
C ILE A 323 -13.02 -10.82 14.02
N ASP A 324 -13.52 -11.76 14.82
CA ASP A 324 -12.73 -12.95 15.15
C ASP A 324 -12.59 -13.85 13.91
N LEU A 325 -11.38 -13.87 13.37
CA LEU A 325 -10.98 -14.69 12.23
C LEU A 325 -10.24 -15.97 12.66
N GLY A 326 -10.17 -16.25 13.97
CA GLY A 326 -9.37 -17.32 14.55
C GLY A 326 -7.85 -17.09 14.48
N ARG A 327 -7.42 -15.95 13.90
CA ARG A 327 -6.02 -15.48 13.89
C ARG A 327 -5.99 -13.94 13.88
N PRO A 328 -4.99 -13.31 14.51
CA PRO A 328 -4.86 -11.86 14.45
C PRO A 328 -4.56 -11.38 13.02
N ILE A 329 -5.11 -10.21 12.64
CA ILE A 329 -4.66 -9.45 11.47
C ILE A 329 -3.80 -8.30 11.98
N ASN A 330 -2.51 -8.34 11.65
CA ASN A 330 -1.53 -7.27 11.84
C ASN A 330 -0.33 -7.54 10.92
N PHE A 331 0.62 -6.58 10.85
CA PHE A 331 1.82 -6.67 10.02
C PHE A 331 2.71 -7.91 10.26
N LYS A 332 2.61 -8.56 11.44
CA LYS A 332 3.38 -9.77 11.78
C LYS A 332 2.66 -11.07 11.46
N SER A 333 1.42 -10.99 10.96
CA SER A 333 0.57 -12.15 10.66
C SER A 333 0.53 -12.40 9.15
N PRO A 334 0.48 -13.66 8.68
CA PRO A 334 0.31 -13.97 7.26
C PRO A 334 -0.94 -13.27 6.69
N CYS A 335 -0.77 -12.63 5.52
CA CYS A 335 -1.82 -11.88 4.83
C CYS A 335 -3.11 -12.70 4.72
N TYR A 336 -4.25 -12.10 5.03
CA TYR A 336 -5.55 -12.77 5.01
C TYR A 336 -6.23 -12.55 3.65
N ILE A 337 -6.23 -13.60 2.82
CA ILE A 337 -6.60 -13.49 1.40
C ILE A 337 -8.11 -13.69 1.23
N ILE A 338 -8.81 -12.62 0.84
CA ILE A 338 -10.24 -12.64 0.53
C ILE A 338 -10.45 -12.66 -0.98
N ALA A 339 -10.96 -13.77 -1.51
CA ALA A 339 -11.40 -13.87 -2.90
C ALA A 339 -12.79 -13.22 -3.08
N GLU A 340 -12.86 -12.08 -3.75
CA GLU A 340 -14.14 -11.45 -4.11
C GLU A 340 -14.79 -12.18 -5.29
N ILE A 341 -15.74 -13.06 -4.96
CA ILE A 341 -16.64 -13.69 -5.95
C ILE A 341 -17.68 -12.67 -6.43
N GLY A 342 -18.13 -11.76 -5.56
CA GLY A 342 -19.11 -10.73 -5.90
C GLY A 342 -20.38 -11.34 -6.49
N GLN A 343 -20.73 -10.93 -7.72
CA GLN A 343 -21.83 -11.50 -8.52
C GLN A 343 -21.35 -12.35 -9.72
N ASN A 344 -20.08 -12.74 -9.77
CA ASN A 344 -19.49 -13.55 -10.87
C ASN A 344 -20.07 -14.97 -10.97
N HIS A 345 -20.96 -15.35 -10.04
CA HIS A 345 -21.75 -16.58 -10.11
C HIS A 345 -22.92 -16.51 -11.09
N GLN A 346 -23.26 -15.33 -11.65
CA GLN A 346 -24.29 -15.17 -12.67
C GLN A 346 -25.67 -15.73 -12.30
N GLY A 347 -26.09 -15.59 -11.02
CA GLY A 347 -27.33 -16.17 -10.51
C GLY A 347 -27.32 -17.71 -10.32
N ASP A 348 -26.26 -18.41 -10.72
CA ASP A 348 -26.15 -19.88 -10.59
C ASP A 348 -25.42 -20.30 -9.31
N ILE A 349 -26.11 -21.07 -8.46
CA ILE A 349 -25.57 -21.63 -7.22
C ILE A 349 -24.47 -22.68 -7.47
N MET A 350 -24.50 -23.40 -8.59
CA MET A 350 -23.47 -24.37 -8.95
C MET A 350 -22.19 -23.68 -9.42
N MET A 351 -22.31 -22.60 -10.21
CA MET A 351 -21.20 -21.69 -10.49
C MET A 351 -20.62 -21.08 -9.20
N ALA A 352 -21.46 -20.59 -8.28
CA ALA A 352 -20.99 -20.09 -6.98
C ALA A 352 -20.18 -21.15 -6.21
N LYS A 353 -20.68 -22.38 -6.09
CA LYS A 353 -19.96 -23.51 -5.47
C LYS A 353 -18.64 -23.83 -6.16
N LYS A 354 -18.60 -23.76 -7.51
CA LYS A 354 -17.36 -23.95 -8.30
C LYS A 354 -16.33 -22.86 -7.98
N LEU A 355 -16.74 -21.59 -7.95
CA LEU A 355 -15.88 -20.45 -7.61
C LEU A 355 -15.33 -20.56 -6.18
N ILE A 356 -16.15 -21.02 -5.22
CA ILE A 356 -15.71 -21.28 -3.83
C ILE A 356 -14.59 -22.33 -3.78
N LYS A 357 -14.73 -23.45 -4.52
CA LYS A 357 -13.65 -24.46 -4.60
C LYS A 357 -12.38 -23.91 -5.24
N LEU A 358 -12.51 -23.12 -6.32
CA LEU A 358 -11.36 -22.55 -7.02
C LEU A 358 -10.61 -21.55 -6.13
N ALA A 359 -11.32 -20.68 -5.41
CA ALA A 359 -10.73 -19.75 -4.45
C ALA A 359 -9.88 -20.50 -3.39
N LYS A 360 -10.42 -21.57 -2.80
CA LYS A 360 -9.65 -22.40 -1.83
C LYS A 360 -8.45 -23.08 -2.48
N LYS A 361 -8.57 -23.58 -3.71
CA LYS A 361 -7.44 -24.20 -4.44
C LYS A 361 -6.32 -23.20 -4.74
N CYS A 362 -6.66 -21.92 -4.95
CA CYS A 362 -5.69 -20.84 -5.14
C CYS A 362 -5.11 -20.29 -3.82
N GLY A 363 -5.43 -20.87 -2.65
CA GLY A 363 -4.89 -20.46 -1.36
C GLY A 363 -5.66 -19.35 -0.64
N ALA A 364 -6.87 -18.97 -1.09
CA ALA A 364 -7.67 -17.98 -0.37
C ALA A 364 -8.15 -18.49 1.00
N ASP A 365 -8.10 -17.60 2.01
CA ASP A 365 -8.64 -17.85 3.36
C ASP A 365 -10.17 -17.70 3.38
N CYS A 366 -10.71 -16.80 2.55
CA CYS A 366 -12.10 -16.38 2.57
C CYS A 366 -12.67 -16.16 1.17
N VAL A 367 -13.98 -16.39 1.02
CA VAL A 367 -14.77 -15.94 -0.14
C VAL A 367 -15.74 -14.83 0.26
N LYS A 368 -15.79 -13.76 -0.54
CA LYS A 368 -16.72 -12.64 -0.37
C LYS A 368 -17.72 -12.58 -1.53
N PHE A 369 -19.00 -12.71 -1.20
CA PHE A 369 -20.12 -12.43 -2.11
C PHE A 369 -20.59 -10.97 -1.95
N GLN A 370 -21.38 -10.49 -2.90
CA GLN A 370 -22.09 -9.21 -2.76
C GLN A 370 -23.57 -9.52 -2.51
N LYS A 371 -24.15 -8.90 -1.49
CA LYS A 371 -25.58 -8.97 -1.19
C LYS A 371 -26.20 -7.57 -1.28
N SER A 372 -27.46 -7.45 -1.69
CA SER A 372 -28.12 -6.13 -1.80
C SER A 372 -29.63 -6.20 -1.67
N CYS A 373 -30.19 -5.39 -0.77
CA CYS A 373 -31.62 -5.09 -0.74
C CYS A 373 -31.94 -4.07 -1.85
N ILE A 374 -32.25 -4.55 -3.06
CA ILE A 374 -32.27 -3.73 -4.29
C ILE A 374 -33.17 -2.48 -4.19
N ASN A 375 -34.34 -2.58 -3.54
CA ASN A 375 -35.27 -1.44 -3.36
C ASN A 375 -34.76 -0.40 -2.35
N GLU A 376 -33.96 -0.81 -1.36
CA GLU A 376 -33.29 0.10 -0.42
C GLU A 376 -32.04 0.71 -1.05
N LYS A 377 -31.34 -0.05 -1.89
CA LYS A 377 -30.04 0.34 -2.45
C LYS A 377 -30.13 1.37 -3.56
N PHE A 378 -31.14 1.26 -4.42
CA PHE A 378 -31.30 2.00 -5.67
C PHE A 378 -32.65 2.74 -5.70
N THR A 379 -32.66 3.97 -6.20
CA THR A 379 -33.92 4.67 -6.49
C THR A 379 -34.68 3.97 -7.62
N SER A 380 -35.97 4.25 -7.74
CA SER A 380 -36.85 3.73 -8.78
C SER A 380 -36.37 4.15 -10.17
N LEU A 381 -35.89 5.39 -10.32
CA LEU A 381 -35.20 5.86 -11.53
C LEU A 381 -33.95 5.03 -11.84
N ALA A 382 -33.09 4.76 -10.84
CA ALA A 382 -31.87 3.97 -11.02
C ALA A 382 -32.15 2.47 -11.34
N ARG A 383 -33.24 1.91 -10.81
CA ARG A 383 -33.71 0.53 -11.12
C ARG A 383 -34.28 0.45 -12.53
N ASN A 384 -35.12 1.40 -12.94
CA ASN A 384 -35.81 1.40 -14.23
C ASN A 384 -34.92 1.79 -15.42
N ARG A 385 -33.71 2.33 -15.17
CA ARG A 385 -32.72 2.63 -16.22
C ARG A 385 -32.47 1.40 -17.11
N LEU A 386 -32.60 1.60 -18.43
CA LEU A 386 -32.29 0.59 -19.44
C LEU A 386 -30.87 0.02 -19.28
N TYR A 387 -30.77 -1.30 -19.34
CA TYR A 387 -29.51 -2.03 -19.22
C TYR A 387 -29.51 -3.24 -20.16
N ASN A 388 -29.63 -2.99 -21.46
CA ASN A 388 -29.75 -4.00 -22.52
C ASN A 388 -28.40 -4.43 -23.15
N SER A 389 -27.29 -4.32 -22.41
CA SER A 389 -25.96 -4.73 -22.90
C SER A 389 -25.82 -6.25 -22.99
N LYS A 390 -24.83 -6.75 -23.76
CA LYS A 390 -24.47 -8.18 -23.83
C LYS A 390 -24.12 -8.85 -22.48
N ASN A 391 -23.86 -8.05 -21.44
CA ASN A 391 -23.53 -8.52 -20.08
C ASN A 391 -24.75 -8.44 -19.14
N SER A 392 -25.95 -8.18 -19.67
CA SER A 392 -27.17 -8.06 -18.87
C SER A 392 -27.90 -9.40 -18.72
N PHE A 393 -28.69 -9.47 -17.66
CA PHE A 393 -29.63 -10.55 -17.37
C PHE A 393 -31.08 -10.05 -17.29
N GLY A 394 -31.34 -8.84 -17.80
CA GLY A 394 -32.65 -8.20 -17.82
C GLY A 394 -32.68 -6.99 -18.78
N THR A 395 -33.85 -6.40 -18.97
CA THR A 395 -34.02 -5.19 -19.79
C THR A 395 -33.63 -3.92 -19.03
N THR A 396 -33.91 -3.90 -17.72
CA THR A 396 -33.58 -2.81 -16.79
C THR A 396 -32.42 -3.19 -15.87
N TYR A 397 -31.78 -2.19 -15.27
CA TYR A 397 -30.69 -2.41 -14.31
C TYR A 397 -31.19 -3.09 -13.02
N GLY A 398 -32.44 -2.82 -12.63
CA GLY A 398 -33.14 -3.51 -11.54
C GLY A 398 -33.30 -5.00 -11.82
N GLU A 399 -33.87 -5.39 -12.97
CA GLU A 399 -34.01 -6.80 -13.37
C GLU A 399 -32.67 -7.54 -13.37
N HIS A 400 -31.64 -6.96 -13.98
CA HIS A 400 -30.29 -7.53 -13.98
C HIS A 400 -29.75 -7.75 -12.56
N LYS A 401 -30.05 -6.83 -11.61
CA LYS A 401 -29.65 -6.99 -10.21
C LYS A 401 -30.49 -8.05 -9.48
N HIS A 402 -31.80 -8.13 -9.73
CA HIS A 402 -32.66 -9.16 -9.14
C HIS A 402 -32.25 -10.57 -9.60
N PHE A 403 -31.91 -10.75 -10.87
CA PHE A 403 -31.41 -12.02 -11.40
C PHE A 403 -30.10 -12.49 -10.71
N LEU A 404 -29.26 -11.54 -10.29
CA LEU A 404 -27.97 -11.80 -9.65
C LEU A 404 -28.04 -11.88 -8.11
N GLU A 405 -29.19 -11.60 -7.49
CA GLU A 405 -29.34 -11.59 -6.04
C GLU A 405 -29.84 -12.96 -5.55
N PHE A 406 -29.02 -13.69 -4.80
CA PHE A 406 -29.42 -14.97 -4.21
C PHE A 406 -30.46 -14.78 -3.09
N THR A 407 -31.33 -15.78 -2.92
CA THR A 407 -32.21 -15.86 -1.75
C THR A 407 -31.42 -16.13 -0.47
N GLU A 408 -32.01 -15.84 0.68
CA GLU A 408 -31.38 -16.09 1.98
C GLU A 408 -30.99 -17.57 2.17
N GLU A 409 -31.86 -18.50 1.75
CA GLU A 409 -31.58 -19.94 1.80
C GLU A 409 -30.42 -20.35 0.88
N GLN A 410 -30.27 -19.73 -0.29
CA GLN A 410 -29.11 -19.95 -1.16
C GLN A 410 -27.82 -19.43 -0.50
N TYR A 411 -27.85 -18.28 0.16
CA TYR A 411 -26.69 -17.78 0.95
C TYR A 411 -26.36 -18.71 2.12
N LYS A 412 -27.36 -19.21 2.88
CA LYS A 412 -27.17 -20.21 3.95
C LYS A 412 -26.56 -21.50 3.40
N GLU A 413 -27.02 -21.96 2.23
CA GLU A 413 -26.47 -23.15 1.58
C GLU A 413 -25.01 -22.95 1.16
N LEU A 414 -24.68 -21.83 0.51
CA LEU A 414 -23.32 -21.48 0.09
C LEU A 414 -22.38 -21.33 1.29
N ARG A 415 -22.81 -20.70 2.38
CA ARG A 415 -22.04 -20.63 3.64
C ARG A 415 -21.78 -22.02 4.22
N ARG A 416 -22.82 -22.87 4.31
CA ARG A 416 -22.70 -24.25 4.79
C ARG A 416 -21.74 -25.06 3.91
N TYR A 417 -21.77 -24.86 2.59
CA TYR A 417 -20.87 -25.49 1.64
C TYR A 417 -19.42 -25.03 1.81
N ALA A 418 -19.18 -23.72 1.82
CA ALA A 418 -17.84 -23.14 2.01
C ALA A 418 -17.20 -23.64 3.31
N VAL A 419 -17.90 -23.47 4.44
CA VAL A 419 -17.35 -23.81 5.76
C VAL A 419 -17.26 -25.33 5.97
N LYS A 420 -18.35 -26.08 5.77
CA LYS A 420 -18.40 -27.52 6.14
C LYS A 420 -17.93 -28.50 5.07
N LYS A 421 -17.79 -28.09 3.80
CA LYS A 421 -17.38 -28.98 2.69
C LYS A 421 -16.10 -28.54 1.98
N VAL A 422 -15.75 -27.26 1.99
CA VAL A 422 -14.54 -26.73 1.34
C VAL A 422 -13.46 -26.33 2.35
N GLY A 423 -13.82 -25.95 3.57
CA GLY A 423 -12.87 -25.48 4.58
C GLY A 423 -12.32 -24.08 4.25
N ILE A 424 -13.21 -23.17 3.85
CA ILE A 424 -12.91 -21.77 3.57
C ILE A 424 -13.92 -20.85 4.29
N HIS A 425 -13.46 -19.71 4.80
CA HIS A 425 -14.36 -18.74 5.43
C HIS A 425 -15.29 -18.11 4.38
N PHE A 426 -16.47 -17.69 4.81
CA PHE A 426 -17.51 -17.16 3.94
C PHE A 426 -18.05 -15.85 4.48
N THR A 427 -18.15 -14.85 3.61
CA THR A 427 -18.82 -13.58 3.91
C THR A 427 -19.61 -13.06 2.71
N ALA A 428 -20.55 -12.14 2.99
CA ALA A 428 -21.21 -11.33 2.00
C ALA A 428 -21.25 -9.87 2.48
N SER A 429 -20.79 -8.92 1.66
CA SER A 429 -20.92 -7.50 1.97
C SER A 429 -22.37 -7.06 1.78
N ALA A 430 -22.98 -6.52 2.85
CA ALA A 430 -24.17 -5.69 2.75
C ALA A 430 -23.79 -4.28 2.24
N MET A 431 -24.71 -3.65 1.51
CA MET A 431 -24.48 -2.37 0.83
C MET A 431 -25.54 -1.32 1.19
N ASP A 432 -26.19 -1.56 2.34
CA ASP A 432 -27.48 -1.01 2.77
C ASP A 432 -27.39 -0.62 4.26
N PRO A 433 -28.21 0.34 4.76
CA PRO A 433 -28.05 0.91 6.11
C PRO A 433 -28.27 -0.08 7.27
N VAL A 434 -27.65 0.24 8.40
CA VAL A 434 -27.29 -0.69 9.50
C VAL A 434 -28.49 -1.40 10.17
N ASN A 435 -29.69 -0.82 10.16
CA ASN A 435 -30.82 -1.30 10.99
C ASN A 435 -31.35 -2.70 10.61
N GLN A 436 -31.14 -3.20 9.38
CA GLN A 436 -31.56 -4.57 9.02
C GLN A 436 -30.47 -5.63 9.24
N LEU A 437 -29.21 -5.23 9.44
CA LEU A 437 -28.10 -6.16 9.61
C LEU A 437 -28.20 -6.97 10.93
N GLN A 438 -28.82 -6.41 11.97
CA GLN A 438 -29.01 -7.08 13.27
C GLN A 438 -29.83 -8.38 13.19
N GLN A 439 -30.67 -8.57 12.16
CA GLN A 439 -31.42 -9.82 11.98
C GLN A 439 -30.54 -11.00 11.52
N PHE A 440 -29.29 -10.75 11.09
CA PHE A 440 -28.46 -11.74 10.41
C PHE A 440 -27.12 -12.06 11.08
N ASN A 441 -27.09 -12.05 12.43
CA ASN A 441 -25.93 -12.38 13.28
C ASN A 441 -25.23 -13.74 12.99
N SER A 442 -25.78 -14.59 12.11
CA SER A 442 -25.23 -15.92 11.78
C SER A 442 -24.60 -16.05 10.38
N ILE A 443 -24.69 -15.04 9.51
CA ILE A 443 -24.25 -15.14 8.09
C ILE A 443 -23.18 -14.09 7.72
N TYR A 444 -23.22 -12.91 8.32
CA TYR A 444 -22.38 -11.78 7.90
C TYR A 444 -21.13 -11.66 8.77
N LEU A 445 -19.95 -11.86 8.18
CA LEU A 445 -18.77 -11.10 8.62
C LEU A 445 -18.96 -9.69 8.09
N TYR A 446 -19.25 -8.74 8.97
CA TYR A 446 -19.49 -7.34 8.63
C TYR A 446 -18.22 -6.70 8.04
N TYR A 447 -18.09 -6.74 6.71
CA TYR A 447 -17.10 -5.96 5.99
C TYR A 447 -17.76 -4.72 5.40
N ILE A 448 -17.59 -3.60 6.11
CA ILE A 448 -17.62 -2.28 5.49
C ILE A 448 -16.48 -2.26 4.46
N THR A 449 -16.81 -1.92 3.21
CA THR A 449 -15.85 -1.86 2.11
C THR A 449 -14.68 -0.94 2.46
N ILE A 450 -13.45 -1.37 2.19
CA ILE A 450 -12.23 -0.67 2.64
C ILE A 450 -12.14 0.72 2.01
N PHE A 451 -12.47 1.74 2.82
CA PHE A 451 -11.99 3.11 2.70
C PHE A 451 -11.46 3.66 4.03
N TYR A 452 -11.49 2.84 5.09
CA TYR A 452 -11.33 3.25 6.50
C TYR A 452 -9.99 2.88 7.14
N PHE A 453 -8.94 2.59 6.36
CA PHE A 453 -7.67 2.10 6.90
C PHE A 453 -6.76 3.20 7.52
N LEU A 454 -7.15 4.48 7.46
CA LEU A 454 -6.29 5.60 7.89
C LEU A 454 -6.49 6.07 9.36
N ILE A 455 -7.54 5.60 10.06
CA ILE A 455 -8.00 6.25 11.31
C ILE A 455 -7.56 5.51 12.60
N VAL A 456 -7.27 4.22 12.54
CA VAL A 456 -6.99 3.42 13.77
C VAL A 456 -5.60 3.73 14.37
N PHE A 457 -4.62 4.11 13.54
CA PHE A 457 -3.27 4.44 14.03
C PHE A 457 -3.19 5.81 14.71
N THR A 458 -3.87 6.81 14.14
CA THR A 458 -3.96 8.17 14.70
C THR A 458 -4.76 8.21 16.01
N LEU A 459 -5.85 7.45 16.13
CA LEU A 459 -6.65 7.44 17.37
C LEU A 459 -5.91 6.83 18.56
N LYS A 460 -5.20 5.69 18.40
CA LYS A 460 -4.39 5.13 19.49
C LYS A 460 -3.23 6.05 19.87
N PHE A 461 -2.62 6.74 18.91
CA PHE A 461 -1.56 7.72 19.19
C PHE A 461 -2.10 8.97 19.91
N LEU A 462 -3.25 9.52 19.50
CA LEU A 462 -3.91 10.64 20.22
C LEU A 462 -4.36 10.22 21.62
N GLN A 463 -4.89 9.01 21.79
CA GLN A 463 -5.32 8.50 23.09
C GLN A 463 -4.12 8.28 24.02
N LEU A 464 -2.99 7.79 23.49
CA LEU A 464 -1.73 7.71 24.23
C LEU A 464 -1.19 9.10 24.60
N ILE A 465 -1.22 10.07 23.68
CA ILE A 465 -0.86 11.47 23.93
C ILE A 465 -1.76 12.08 25.01
N LEU A 466 -3.08 11.85 24.97
CA LEU A 466 -4.02 12.35 25.97
C LEU A 466 -3.81 11.70 27.36
N ILE A 467 -3.42 10.42 27.40
CA ILE A 467 -3.05 9.73 28.64
C ILE A 467 -1.73 10.31 29.19
N LEU A 468 -0.72 10.49 28.33
CA LEU A 468 0.57 11.08 28.69
C LEU A 468 0.42 12.55 29.14
N LEU A 469 -0.42 13.35 28.47
CA LEU A 469 -0.77 14.71 28.88
C LEU A 469 -1.50 14.73 30.23
N LYS A 470 -2.46 13.82 30.47
CA LYS A 470 -3.14 13.70 31.77
C LYS A 470 -2.18 13.29 32.89
N LEU A 471 -1.21 12.42 32.61
CA LEU A 471 -0.13 12.05 33.53
C LEU A 471 0.81 13.24 33.79
N TYR A 472 1.24 13.94 32.74
CA TYR A 472 2.07 15.13 32.83
C TYR A 472 1.39 16.24 33.65
N PHE A 473 0.11 16.54 33.39
CA PHE A 473 -0.65 17.52 34.17
C PHE A 473 -0.84 17.07 35.63
N LYS A 474 -1.03 15.78 35.91
CA LYS A 474 -1.06 15.28 37.30
C LYS A 474 0.29 15.46 37.99
N CYS A 475 1.40 15.12 37.34
CA CYS A 475 2.74 15.32 37.88
C CYS A 475 3.06 16.81 38.09
N LEU A 476 2.68 17.67 37.14
CA LEU A 476 2.85 19.12 37.23
C LEU A 476 2.03 19.71 38.38
N MET A 477 0.76 19.32 38.53
CA MET A 477 -0.09 19.74 39.65
C MET A 477 0.44 19.22 40.99
N TYR A 478 1.02 18.02 41.03
CA TYR A 478 1.67 17.49 42.24
C TYR A 478 2.95 18.27 42.59
N LEU A 479 3.79 18.58 41.60
CA LEU A 479 4.98 19.43 41.79
C LEU A 479 4.61 20.85 42.24
N ILE A 480 3.56 21.44 41.67
CA ILE A 480 3.03 22.75 42.11
C ILE A 480 2.51 22.66 43.55
N ALA A 481 1.77 21.61 43.91
CA ALA A 481 1.29 21.41 45.28
C ALA A 481 2.45 21.25 46.29
N VAL A 482 3.47 20.46 45.95
CA VAL A 482 4.69 20.31 46.75
C VAL A 482 5.46 21.63 46.86
N GLN A 483 5.60 22.40 45.78
CA GLN A 483 6.26 23.71 45.82
C GLN A 483 5.48 24.72 46.67
N ILE A 484 4.15 24.73 46.59
CA ILE A 484 3.30 25.54 47.47
C ILE A 484 3.52 25.12 48.93
N GLN A 485 3.52 23.82 49.21
CA GLN A 485 3.70 23.30 50.56
C GLN A 485 5.09 23.63 51.15
N ILE A 486 6.16 23.53 50.33
CA ILE A 486 7.52 23.97 50.68
C ILE A 486 7.56 25.48 50.93
N ASN A 487 6.97 26.29 50.04
CA ASN A 487 6.94 27.76 50.20
C ASN A 487 6.13 28.18 51.44
N THR A 488 5.01 27.52 51.73
CA THR A 488 4.24 27.73 52.96
C THR A 488 5.07 27.35 54.18
N TYR A 489 5.75 26.21 54.17
CA TYR A 489 6.62 25.77 55.26
C TYR A 489 7.77 26.76 55.51
N TYR A 490 8.48 27.20 54.47
CA TYR A 490 9.51 28.23 54.56
C TYR A 490 8.96 29.58 55.05
N SER A 491 7.74 29.95 54.66
CA SER A 491 7.08 31.18 55.13
C SER A 491 6.73 31.11 56.62
N THR A 492 6.20 29.97 57.11
CA THR A 492 6.00 29.76 58.55
C THR A 492 7.32 29.65 59.32
N TYR A 493 8.38 29.09 58.73
CA TYR A 493 9.69 28.97 59.36
C TYR A 493 10.38 30.35 59.48
N LEU A 494 10.28 31.19 58.45
CA LEU A 494 10.77 32.57 58.48
C LEU A 494 9.96 33.46 59.44
N LEU A 495 8.64 33.29 59.51
CA LEU A 495 7.79 33.97 60.51
C LEU A 495 8.07 33.48 61.94
N GLY A 496 8.44 32.21 62.12
CA GLY A 496 8.81 31.62 63.41
C GLY A 496 10.22 31.99 63.91
N ILE A 497 11.09 32.53 63.05
CA ILE A 497 12.41 33.07 63.41
C ILE A 497 12.33 34.59 63.72
N GLY A 498 11.16 35.20 63.51
CA GLY A 498 10.88 36.62 63.81
C GLY A 498 10.10 36.88 65.11
N TYR A 499 10.05 35.92 66.03
CA TYR A 499 9.38 36.01 67.34
C TYR A 499 10.32 35.62 68.49
#